data_AF-A0A1V8SBD1-F1
#
_entry.id   AF-A0A1V8SBD1-F1
#
_cell.length_a   1.000
_cell.length_b   1.000
_cell.length_c   1.000
_cell.angle_alpha   90.00
_cell.angle_beta   90.00
_cell.angle_gamma   90.00
#
_symmetry.space_group_name_H-M   'P 1'
#
loop_
_entity.id
_entity.type
_entity.pdbx_description
1 polymer ?
#
loop_
_entity_poly.entity_id
_entity_poly.type
_entity_poly.pdbx_seq_one_letter_code
_entity_poly.pdbx_strand_id
1 'polypeptide(L)'
;MQFFTNRVALLLALSTAVLGATTTDSGYADSCRNLDVYAPNTDTNGNKPYYELYGSCKGYGAFEPPTNLRLDYCLGNSKGRLTAQKGKPLEAGCRNFTLTGSVLFANCDNGKGNFTATSFDLNTIVGNEQGVLTCYGKTGA
;
A
#
# COMPACT_ATOMS: atom_id res chain seq x y z
N MET A 1 42.06 -23.01 -56.44
CA MET A 1 42.33 -22.62 -55.05
C MET A 1 41.20 -21.72 -54.56
N GLN A 2 40.81 -21.93 -53.30
CA GLN A 2 39.80 -21.31 -52.42
C GLN A 2 39.46 -19.82 -52.74
N PHE A 3 38.28 -19.28 -52.43
CA PHE A 3 37.74 -19.08 -51.08
C PHE A 3 36.21 -18.98 -51.03
N PHE A 4 35.60 -19.71 -50.10
CA PHE A 4 34.22 -19.52 -49.65
C PHE A 4 34.17 -18.30 -48.72
N THR A 5 33.47 -17.24 -49.12
CA THR A 5 33.21 -16.09 -48.24
C THR A 5 32.08 -16.43 -47.28
N ASN A 6 32.44 -16.73 -46.04
CA ASN A 6 31.56 -17.00 -44.91
C ASN A 6 30.96 -15.67 -44.41
N ARG A 7 29.66 -15.43 -44.60
CA ARG A 7 28.98 -14.27 -44.01
C ARG A 7 28.52 -14.63 -42.60
N VAL A 8 29.23 -14.12 -41.61
CA VAL A 8 28.85 -14.18 -40.20
C VAL A 8 27.63 -13.27 -40.01
N ALA A 9 26.47 -13.87 -39.71
CA ALA A 9 25.28 -13.14 -39.31
C ALA A 9 25.42 -12.71 -37.84
N LEU A 10 25.61 -11.41 -37.62
CA LEU A 10 25.64 -10.81 -36.28
C LEU A 10 24.20 -10.60 -35.79
N LEU A 11 23.69 -11.54 -34.98
CA LEU A 11 22.41 -11.43 -34.29
C LEU A 11 22.58 -10.50 -33.07
N LEU A 12 22.10 -9.26 -33.19
CA LEU A 12 21.95 -8.34 -32.05
C LEU A 12 20.73 -8.79 -31.23
N ALA A 13 20.97 -9.53 -30.16
CA ALA A 13 19.93 -9.83 -29.17
C ALA A 13 19.59 -8.53 -28.41
N LEU A 14 18.46 -7.90 -28.73
CA LEU A 14 17.86 -6.88 -27.88
C LEU A 14 17.38 -7.55 -26.60
N SER A 15 18.20 -7.53 -25.56
CA SER A 15 17.77 -7.87 -24.21
C SER A 15 16.79 -6.80 -23.73
N THR A 16 15.49 -7.11 -23.75
CA THR A 16 14.48 -6.33 -23.01
C THR A 16 14.81 -6.41 -21.52
N ALA A 17 15.42 -5.37 -20.98
CA ALA A 17 15.56 -5.23 -19.53
C ALA A 17 14.15 -5.08 -18.95
N VAL A 18 13.63 -6.15 -18.34
CA VAL A 18 12.44 -6.06 -17.50
C VAL A 18 12.89 -5.32 -16.25
N LEU A 19 12.62 -4.02 -16.18
CA LEU A 19 12.68 -3.26 -14.94
C LEU A 19 11.61 -3.83 -14.01
N GLY A 20 11.97 -4.86 -13.25
CA GLY A 20 11.19 -5.28 -12.09
C GLY A 20 11.17 -4.10 -11.13
N ALA A 21 10.03 -3.45 -10.99
CA ALA A 21 9.82 -2.48 -9.94
C ALA A 21 10.01 -3.23 -8.62
N THR A 22 11.14 -3.02 -7.95
CA THR A 22 11.30 -3.42 -6.56
C THR A 22 10.25 -2.63 -5.79
N THR A 23 9.32 -3.32 -5.13
CA THR A 23 8.46 -2.67 -4.14
C THR A 23 9.39 -2.10 -3.09
N THR A 24 9.63 -0.79 -3.14
CA THR A 24 10.39 -0.09 -2.11
C THR A 24 9.65 -0.27 -0.81
N ASP A 25 10.20 -1.12 0.04
CA ASP A 25 9.76 -1.29 1.41
C ASP A 25 9.96 0.04 2.15
N SER A 26 8.89 0.65 2.61
CA SER A 26 8.89 1.91 3.36
C SER A 26 9.24 1.71 4.84
N GLY A 27 9.35 0.47 5.32
CA GLY A 27 9.92 0.09 6.61
C GLY A 27 9.11 0.52 7.83
N TYR A 28 7.85 0.92 7.67
CA TYR A 28 7.05 1.34 8.83
C TYR A 28 6.82 0.16 9.78
N ALA A 29 6.60 -1.05 9.25
CA ALA A 29 6.34 -2.23 10.06
C ALA A 29 7.54 -2.60 10.98
N ASP A 30 8.77 -2.28 10.56
CA ASP A 30 9.99 -2.50 11.36
C ASP A 30 10.22 -1.42 12.43
N SER A 31 9.64 -0.25 12.23
CA SER A 31 9.83 0.93 13.07
C SER A 31 8.61 1.30 13.90
N CYS A 32 7.50 0.59 13.75
CA CYS A 32 6.26 0.78 14.48
C CYS A 32 5.83 -0.50 15.22
N ARG A 33 5.03 -0.34 16.26
CA ARG A 33 4.55 -1.44 17.13
C ARG A 33 3.10 -1.21 17.51
N ASN A 34 2.46 -2.30 17.95
CA ASN A 34 1.06 -2.32 18.37
C ASN A 34 0.14 -1.70 17.30
N LEU A 35 0.44 -2.04 16.04
CA LEU A 35 -0.31 -1.57 14.89
C LEU A 35 -1.63 -2.33 14.79
N ASP A 36 -2.72 -1.60 14.62
CA ASP A 36 -4.03 -2.16 14.31
C ASP A 36 -4.79 -1.22 13.36
N VAL A 37 -5.85 -1.75 12.75
CA VAL A 37 -6.77 -0.98 11.92
C VAL A 37 -8.13 -0.94 12.58
N TYR A 38 -8.61 0.27 12.86
CA TYR A 38 -9.94 0.48 13.41
C TYR A 38 -10.75 1.44 12.55
N ALA A 39 -12.07 1.27 12.60
CA ALA A 39 -13.02 2.29 12.15
C ALA A 39 -13.38 3.13 13.38
N PRO A 40 -12.97 4.42 13.47
CA PRO A 40 -13.53 5.29 14.49
C PRO A 40 -15.04 5.32 14.29
N ASN A 41 -15.80 5.20 15.39
CA ASN A 41 -17.27 5.20 15.34
C ASN A 41 -17.75 6.35 14.47
N THR A 42 -18.70 6.07 13.58
CA THR A 42 -19.35 7.03 12.69
C THR A 42 -19.61 8.33 13.45
N ASP A 43 -19.23 9.47 12.86
CA ASP A 43 -19.56 10.73 13.49
C ASP A 43 -21.09 10.82 13.68
N THR A 44 -21.53 11.55 14.69
CA THR A 44 -22.95 11.74 15.01
C THR A 44 -23.73 12.44 13.87
N ASN A 45 -23.07 12.77 12.76
CA ASN A 45 -23.61 13.45 11.60
C ASN A 45 -23.88 12.48 10.42
N GLY A 46 -23.62 11.19 10.57
CA GLY A 46 -23.89 10.18 9.55
C GLY A 46 -22.85 10.12 8.43
N ASN A 47 -21.64 10.67 8.66
CA ASN A 47 -20.55 10.50 7.70
C ASN A 47 -20.10 9.04 7.63
N LYS A 48 -19.69 8.61 6.42
CA LYS A 48 -19.23 7.25 6.15
C LYS A 48 -18.07 6.88 7.08
N PRO A 49 -18.01 5.62 7.57
CA PRO A 49 -16.87 5.17 8.35
C PRO A 49 -15.62 5.20 7.48
N TYR A 50 -14.60 5.91 7.96
CA TYR A 50 -13.23 5.81 7.44
C TYR A 50 -12.46 4.77 8.27
N TYR A 51 -11.31 4.34 7.76
CA TYR A 51 -10.44 3.41 8.47
C TYR A 51 -9.09 4.06 8.73
N GLU A 52 -8.60 3.90 9.95
CA GLU A 52 -7.30 4.39 10.39
C GLU A 52 -6.37 3.20 10.65
N LEU A 53 -5.12 3.33 10.24
CA LEU A 53 -4.01 2.59 10.80
C LEU A 53 -3.51 3.36 12.03
N TYR A 54 -3.42 2.70 13.18
CA TYR A 54 -2.97 3.30 14.42
C TYR A 54 -1.93 2.44 15.10
N GLY A 55 -0.96 3.07 15.74
CA GLY A 55 0.02 2.39 16.59
C GLY A 55 1.03 3.40 17.12
N SER A 56 2.19 2.92 17.54
CA SER A 56 3.31 3.77 17.96
C SER A 56 4.52 3.55 17.08
N CYS A 57 5.18 4.62 16.66
CA CYS A 57 6.28 4.57 15.72
C CYS A 57 7.53 5.23 16.29
N LYS A 58 8.72 4.69 16.00
CA LYS A 58 10.00 5.28 16.40
C LYS A 58 10.17 6.68 15.81
N GLY A 59 10.30 7.66 16.70
CA GLY A 59 10.70 9.02 16.39
C GLY A 59 12.19 9.25 16.67
N TYR A 60 12.53 10.45 17.16
CA TYR A 60 13.90 10.77 17.52
C TYR A 60 14.34 10.06 18.80
N GLY A 61 15.49 9.36 18.73
CA GLY A 61 16.05 8.64 19.87
C GLY A 61 15.17 7.47 20.31
N ALA A 62 14.86 7.38 21.61
CA ALA A 62 14.02 6.32 22.18
C ALA A 62 12.52 6.67 22.22
N PHE A 63 12.11 7.79 21.63
CA PHE A 63 10.71 8.25 21.65
C PHE A 63 9.86 7.46 20.65
N GLU A 64 8.73 6.91 21.08
CA GLU A 64 7.78 6.16 20.23
C GLU A 64 6.35 6.74 20.39
N PRO A 65 6.04 7.90 19.79
CA PRO A 65 4.71 8.51 19.92
C PRO A 65 3.61 7.65 19.30
N PRO A 66 2.37 7.72 19.83
CA PRO A 66 1.21 7.22 19.11
C PRO A 66 0.99 8.05 17.85
N THR A 67 0.54 7.40 16.78
CA THR A 67 0.29 8.02 15.49
C THR A 67 -0.82 7.27 14.77
N ASN A 68 -1.60 7.99 13.99
CA ASN A 68 -2.62 7.45 13.11
C ASN A 68 -2.44 7.93 11.67
N LEU A 69 -2.97 7.14 10.75
CA LEU A 69 -3.02 7.47 9.34
C LEU A 69 -4.33 6.95 8.75
N ARG A 70 -5.10 7.87 8.15
CA ARG A 70 -6.27 7.47 7.35
C ARG A 70 -5.86 6.70 6.11
N LEU A 71 -6.39 5.49 5.98
CA LEU A 71 -6.08 4.60 4.88
C LEU A 71 -6.65 5.10 3.54
N ASP A 72 -7.66 5.96 3.56
CA ASP A 72 -8.21 6.64 2.38
C ASP A 72 -7.19 7.57 1.68
N TYR A 73 -6.16 8.01 2.41
CA TYR A 73 -5.07 8.78 1.80
C TYR A 73 -4.15 7.89 0.96
N CYS A 74 -4.07 6.61 1.29
CA CYS A 74 -3.05 5.68 0.80
C CYS A 74 -3.59 4.68 -0.22
N LEU A 75 -4.82 4.22 0.01
CA LEU A 75 -5.42 3.09 -0.68
C LEU A 75 -6.75 3.49 -1.31
N GLY A 76 -7.09 2.78 -2.39
CA GLY A 76 -8.41 2.81 -3.01
C GLY A 76 -8.87 1.44 -3.44
N ASN A 77 -10.17 1.32 -3.74
CA ASN A 77 -10.76 0.12 -4.34
C ASN A 77 -10.77 0.23 -5.87
N SER A 78 -10.10 -0.68 -6.56
CA SER A 78 -10.16 -0.83 -8.01
C SER A 78 -10.74 -2.19 -8.37
N LYS A 79 -12.03 -2.22 -8.73
CA LYS A 79 -12.77 -3.42 -9.17
C LYS A 79 -12.65 -4.60 -8.19
N GLY A 80 -12.76 -4.33 -6.89
CA GLY A 80 -12.71 -5.35 -5.84
C GLY A 80 -11.30 -5.66 -5.33
N ARG A 81 -10.30 -4.85 -5.72
CA ARG A 81 -8.91 -4.99 -5.27
C ARG A 81 -8.46 -3.74 -4.55
N LEU A 82 -7.79 -3.92 -3.41
CA LEU A 82 -7.04 -2.84 -2.78
C LEU A 82 -5.86 -2.45 -3.68
N THR A 83 -5.68 -1.15 -3.87
CA THR A 83 -4.62 -0.59 -4.69
C THR A 83 -4.03 0.65 -4.04
N ALA A 84 -2.72 0.82 -4.19
CA ALA A 84 -2.01 2.07 -3.92
C ALA A 84 -2.59 3.19 -4.81
N GLN A 85 -3.37 4.10 -4.23
CA GLN A 85 -4.04 5.13 -5.01
C GLN A 85 -4.25 6.42 -4.20
N LYS A 86 -3.47 7.45 -4.54
CA LYS A 86 -3.57 8.77 -3.92
C LYS A 86 -4.94 9.41 -4.21
N GLY A 87 -5.63 9.85 -3.16
CA GLY A 87 -6.82 10.71 -3.26
C GLY A 87 -8.09 10.01 -3.74
N LYS A 88 -8.18 8.68 -3.62
CA LYS A 88 -9.42 7.93 -3.88
C LYS A 88 -9.90 7.28 -2.59
N PRO A 89 -11.06 7.69 -2.05
CA PRO A 89 -11.56 7.11 -0.80
C PRO A 89 -11.91 5.63 -0.96
N LEU A 90 -11.62 4.83 0.06
CA LEU A 90 -12.11 3.46 0.26
C LEU A 90 -13.60 3.45 0.65
N GLU A 91 -14.10 4.58 1.17
CA GLU A 91 -15.32 4.79 1.99
C GLU A 91 -16.67 4.36 1.37
N ALA A 92 -16.71 3.73 0.20
CA ALA A 92 -17.94 3.11 -0.32
C ALA A 92 -17.76 1.68 -0.83
N GLY A 93 -16.52 1.19 -0.89
CA GLY A 93 -16.20 -0.04 -1.59
C GLY A 93 -15.73 -1.18 -0.71
N CYS A 94 -15.08 -0.93 0.43
CA CYS A 94 -14.41 -1.99 1.18
C CYS A 94 -14.92 -2.10 2.63
N ARG A 95 -14.83 -3.31 3.20
CA ARG A 95 -15.28 -3.64 4.56
C ARG A 95 -14.47 -4.80 5.15
N ASN A 96 -14.65 -5.03 6.45
CA ASN A 96 -14.02 -6.10 7.22
C ASN A 96 -12.49 -6.03 7.14
N PHE A 97 -11.95 -4.85 7.45
CA PHE A 97 -10.51 -4.64 7.45
C PHE A 97 -9.86 -5.38 8.61
N THR A 98 -8.70 -5.99 8.35
CA THR A 98 -7.89 -6.66 9.37
C THR A 98 -6.43 -6.53 8.98
N LEU A 99 -5.56 -6.23 9.94
CA LEU A 99 -4.12 -6.15 9.73
C LEU A 99 -3.43 -7.41 10.26
N THR A 100 -2.49 -7.97 9.51
CA THR A 100 -1.59 -9.02 9.99
C THR A 100 -0.18 -8.74 9.50
N GLY A 101 0.72 -8.42 10.43
CA GLY A 101 2.01 -7.82 10.09
C GLY A 101 1.79 -6.48 9.38
N SER A 102 2.33 -6.33 8.18
CA SER A 102 2.10 -5.16 7.31
C SER A 102 0.97 -5.36 6.29
N VAL A 103 0.40 -6.57 6.21
CA VAL A 103 -0.59 -6.90 5.18
C VAL A 103 -1.99 -6.58 5.69
N LEU A 104 -2.64 -5.66 4.98
CA LEU A 104 -4.04 -5.30 5.19
C LEU A 104 -4.93 -6.21 4.36
N PHE A 105 -5.88 -6.87 5.00
CA PHE A 105 -6.92 -7.68 4.39
C PHE A 105 -8.25 -6.93 4.42
N ALA A 106 -9.07 -7.08 3.37
CA ALA A 106 -10.41 -6.52 3.30
C ALA A 106 -11.28 -7.30 2.29
N ASN A 107 -12.58 -7.02 2.30
CA ASN A 107 -13.50 -7.40 1.23
C ASN A 107 -13.95 -6.14 0.50
N CYS A 108 -13.72 -6.07 -0.81
CA CYS A 108 -14.01 -4.90 -1.62
C CYS A 108 -15.02 -5.19 -2.73
N ASP A 109 -15.97 -4.27 -2.93
CA ASP A 109 -16.97 -4.30 -3.98
C ASP A 109 -16.30 -4.28 -5.35
N ASN A 110 -16.67 -5.23 -6.19
CA ASN A 110 -16.15 -5.35 -7.55
C ASN A 110 -16.98 -4.58 -8.60
N GLY A 111 -17.99 -3.83 -8.17
CA GLY A 111 -18.89 -3.06 -9.03
C GLY A 111 -19.93 -3.92 -9.75
N LYS A 112 -20.06 -5.20 -9.37
CA LYS A 112 -21.04 -6.16 -9.90
C LYS A 112 -22.01 -6.66 -8.82
N GLY A 113 -22.15 -5.90 -7.73
CA GLY A 113 -22.98 -6.28 -6.57
C GLY A 113 -22.36 -7.36 -5.68
N ASN A 114 -21.06 -7.66 -5.87
CA ASN A 114 -20.34 -8.69 -5.12
C ASN A 114 -19.08 -8.12 -4.47
N PHE A 115 -18.68 -8.69 -3.33
CA PHE A 115 -17.46 -8.33 -2.63
C PHE A 115 -16.40 -9.41 -2.84
N THR A 116 -15.17 -8.98 -3.13
CA THR A 116 -14.03 -9.84 -3.40
C THR A 116 -13.03 -9.67 -2.26
N ALA A 117 -12.56 -10.79 -1.70
CA ALA A 117 -11.47 -10.77 -0.73
C ALA A 117 -10.19 -10.27 -1.40
N THR A 118 -9.49 -9.35 -0.75
CA THR A 118 -8.27 -8.73 -1.27
C THR A 118 -7.33 -8.44 -0.12
N SER A 119 -6.05 -8.33 -0.44
CA SER A 119 -5.03 -7.85 0.49
C SER A 119 -4.10 -6.85 -0.18
N PHE A 120 -3.43 -6.06 0.63
CA PHE A 120 -2.39 -5.13 0.20
C PHE A 120 -1.34 -5.01 1.30
N ASP A 121 -0.07 -5.10 0.92
CA ASP A 121 1.05 -4.89 1.85
C ASP A 121 1.29 -3.37 2.03
N LEU A 122 0.89 -2.85 3.19
CA LEU A 122 1.04 -1.43 3.53
C LEU A 122 2.50 -1.00 3.58
N ASN A 123 3.44 -1.94 3.81
CA ASN A 123 4.87 -1.64 3.85
C ASN A 123 5.42 -1.22 2.48
N THR A 124 4.60 -1.23 1.43
CA THR A 124 4.99 -0.74 0.10
C THR A 124 4.72 0.76 -0.09
N ILE A 125 3.90 1.38 0.78
CA ILE A 125 3.45 2.78 0.60
C ILE A 125 3.36 3.59 1.91
N VAL A 126 3.26 2.94 3.06
CA VAL A 126 3.14 3.60 4.37
C VAL A 126 4.53 3.73 4.98
N GLY A 127 5.01 4.94 5.17
CA GLY A 127 6.27 5.23 5.84
C GLY A 127 6.08 5.64 7.29
N ASN A 128 7.20 5.68 8.01
CA ASN A 128 7.34 6.36 9.29
C ASN A 128 8.32 7.52 9.13
N GLU A 129 7.82 8.75 9.24
CA GLU A 129 8.63 9.96 9.25
C GLU A 129 8.72 10.48 10.69
N GLN A 130 9.80 10.11 11.38
CA GLN A 130 10.14 10.63 12.72
C GLN A 130 9.04 10.41 13.77
N GLY A 131 8.41 9.24 13.73
CA GLY A 131 7.34 8.84 14.65
C GLY A 131 5.94 9.12 14.12
N VAL A 132 5.83 9.61 12.88
CA VAL A 132 4.55 9.93 12.24
C VAL A 132 4.31 9.00 11.06
N LEU A 133 3.21 8.25 11.08
CA LEU A 133 2.77 7.46 9.93
C LEU A 133 2.42 8.39 8.76
N THR A 134 2.92 8.06 7.58
CA THR A 134 2.73 8.86 6.37
C THR A 134 2.47 7.99 5.15
N CYS A 135 1.74 8.50 4.18
CA CYS A 135 1.72 7.95 2.83
C CYS A 135 1.53 9.09 1.82
N TYR A 136 2.31 9.08 0.73
CA TYR A 136 2.28 10.15 -0.29
C TYR A 136 2.34 11.59 0.26
N GLY A 137 3.02 11.79 1.40
CA GLY A 137 3.12 13.07 2.10
C GLY A 137 1.86 13.48 2.89
N LYS A 138 0.96 12.54 3.18
CA LYS A 138 -0.22 12.73 4.02
C LYS A 138 -0.04 12.00 5.35
N THR A 139 -0.48 12.64 6.43
CA THR A 139 -0.41 12.14 7.81
C THR A 139 -1.77 12.37 8.50
N GLY A 140 -2.00 11.68 9.62
CA GLY A 140 -3.17 11.89 10.47
C GLY A 140 -4.48 11.30 9.92
N ALA A 141 -5.58 11.63 10.61
CA ALA A 141 -6.96 11.29 10.27
C ALA A 141 -7.81 12.54 10.01
#